data_AF-N8PYQ2-F1
#
_entry.id   AF-N8PYQ2-F1
#
_cell.length_a   1.000
_cell.length_b   1.000
_cell.length_c   1.000
_cell.angle_alpha   90.00
_cell.angle_beta   90.00
_cell.angle_gamma   90.00
#
_symmetry.space_group_name_H-M   'P 1'
#
loop_
_entity.id
_entity.type
_entity.pdbx_description
1 polymer ?
#
loop_
_entity_poly.entity_id
_entity_poly.type
_entity_poly.pdbx_seq_one_letter_code
_entity_poly.pdbx_strand_id
1 'polypeptide(L)'
;MLITANQLDLATGDVDAALLSAFKNLDIPNVEATTLFHVFSPQDAHLKTALYANTYLSFGYLRQWANTYPDNSFVEFAHNLAIDLRDGYLDGKTLRGDPAPLTSLVATTPDNIDPAKNTIIGIGTTQKNAREQYAASLKQAVLELADSFNQSSTNPKNYSNLQQRTYAGVMPIADPSTPSSVRLNGAGDYRRAVGFADTSATCNGSIYPCKQGLIGINLINHSLPTIEYLIGHYQDSTQNCQLNVRADGWIELIKDNQKFRSKLDGDSTDNLLRVNKADHEYLLNSSSPEPKQGELQYEFVQLHLKENQVLSASAGLDSRKAPDQLQSTQLQCNFS
;
A
#
# COMPACT_ATOMS: atom_id res chain seq x y z
N MET A 1 13.98 -16.51 4.85
CA MET A 1 12.95 -15.48 5.05
C MET A 1 13.56 -14.43 5.97
N LEU A 2 13.73 -13.19 5.50
CA LEU A 2 14.09 -12.04 6.35
C LEU A 2 13.32 -10.85 5.77
N ILE A 3 12.17 -10.54 6.37
CA ILE A 3 11.56 -9.22 6.22
C ILE A 3 12.57 -8.25 6.84
N THR A 4 13.02 -7.25 6.10
CA THR A 4 13.96 -6.27 6.67
C THR A 4 13.24 -5.45 7.74
N ALA A 5 13.93 -5.14 8.84
CA ALA A 5 13.36 -4.36 9.94
C ALA A 5 12.70 -3.06 9.43
N ASN A 6 13.33 -2.38 8.46
CA ASN A 6 12.83 -1.14 7.89
C ASN A 6 11.48 -1.28 7.14
N GLN A 7 11.26 -2.39 6.42
CA GLN A 7 10.00 -2.62 5.72
C GLN A 7 8.86 -2.94 6.69
N LEU A 8 9.17 -3.70 7.74
CA LEU A 8 8.23 -3.96 8.83
C LEU A 8 7.94 -2.68 9.63
N ASP A 9 8.95 -1.86 9.90
CA ASP A 9 8.80 -0.59 10.62
C ASP A 9 7.95 0.41 9.83
N LEU A 10 8.08 0.46 8.50
CA LEU A 10 7.23 1.29 7.66
C LEU A 10 5.79 0.79 7.67
N ALA A 11 5.54 -0.49 7.35
CA ALA A 11 4.19 -1.05 7.41
C ALA A 11 3.55 -0.89 8.80
N THR A 12 4.33 -1.08 9.87
CA THR A 12 3.87 -0.86 11.25
C THR A 12 3.59 0.61 11.51
N GLY A 13 4.45 1.51 11.05
CA GLY A 13 4.25 2.96 11.09
C GLY A 13 3.00 3.41 10.36
N ASP A 14 2.65 2.74 9.27
CA ASP A 14 1.47 3.03 8.45
C ASP A 14 0.18 2.57 9.13
N VAL A 15 0.20 1.37 9.70
CA VAL A 15 -0.88 0.85 10.53
C VAL A 15 -1.04 1.71 11.80
N ASP A 16 0.07 2.15 12.42
CA ASP A 16 0.09 3.09 13.55
C ASP A 16 -0.48 4.46 13.16
N ALA A 17 -0.14 4.99 11.99
CA ALA A 17 -0.60 6.28 11.49
C ALA A 17 -2.07 6.26 11.04
N ALA A 18 -2.54 5.15 10.47
CA ALA A 18 -3.91 5.00 9.99
C ALA A 18 -4.91 4.76 11.13
N LEU A 19 -4.54 3.91 12.11
CA LEU A 19 -5.48 3.36 13.09
C LEU A 19 -4.92 3.19 14.52
N LEU A 20 -3.65 2.79 14.69
CA LEU A 20 -3.18 2.32 16.01
C LEU A 20 -2.55 3.38 16.92
N SER A 21 -2.27 4.60 16.45
CA SER A 21 -1.81 5.68 17.34
C SER A 21 -2.83 6.01 18.45
N ALA A 22 -4.11 5.75 18.20
CA ALA A 22 -5.18 5.84 19.17
C ALA A 22 -5.07 4.76 20.26
N PHE A 23 -4.77 3.51 19.88
CA PHE A 23 -4.67 2.36 20.78
C PHE A 23 -3.33 2.29 21.53
N LYS A 24 -2.24 2.71 20.90
CA LYS A 24 -0.86 2.66 21.43
C LYS A 24 -0.66 3.48 22.71
N ASN A 25 -1.51 4.48 22.92
CA ASN A 25 -1.46 5.40 24.05
C ASN A 25 -2.61 5.17 25.05
N LEU A 26 -3.32 4.04 24.95
CA LEU A 26 -4.31 3.64 25.93
C LEU A 26 -3.60 3.09 27.18
N ASP A 27 -3.35 3.96 28.15
CA ASP A 27 -2.92 3.59 29.49
C ASP A 27 -4.14 3.06 30.28
N ILE A 28 -4.65 1.91 29.86
CA ILE A 28 -5.78 1.20 30.49
C ILE A 28 -5.18 0.01 31.27
N PRO A 29 -4.94 0.15 32.59
CA PRO A 29 -4.24 -0.86 33.37
C PRO A 29 -5.04 -2.17 33.52
N ASN A 30 -6.37 -2.13 33.32
CA ASN A 30 -7.25 -3.30 33.36
C ASN A 30 -8.49 -3.08 32.48
N VAL A 31 -8.97 -4.13 31.80
CA VAL A 31 -10.16 -4.11 30.91
C VAL A 31 -11.47 -4.33 31.69
N GLU A 32 -11.45 -4.14 33.01
CA GLU A 32 -12.65 -4.23 33.84
C GLU A 32 -13.66 -3.13 33.47
N ALA A 33 -14.96 -3.49 33.53
CA ALA A 33 -16.04 -2.60 33.11
C ALA A 33 -16.03 -1.25 33.87
N THR A 34 -15.66 -1.27 35.14
CA THR A 34 -15.49 -0.06 35.97
C THR A 34 -14.36 0.82 35.47
N THR A 35 -13.19 0.23 35.20
CA THR A 35 -12.03 0.94 34.65
C THR A 35 -12.36 1.58 33.30
N LEU A 36 -13.02 0.85 32.41
CA LEU A 36 -13.48 1.38 31.11
C LEU A 36 -14.45 2.55 31.28
N PHE A 37 -15.39 2.46 32.24
CA PHE A 37 -16.33 3.55 32.53
C PHE A 37 -15.62 4.81 33.04
N HIS A 38 -14.55 4.64 33.83
CA HIS A 38 -13.74 5.76 34.32
C HIS A 38 -12.96 6.47 33.21
N VAL A 39 -12.50 5.76 32.17
CA VAL A 39 -11.82 6.40 31.01
C VAL A 39 -12.74 7.37 30.26
N PHE A 40 -14.04 7.10 30.26
CA PHE A 40 -15.05 7.99 29.69
C PHE A 40 -15.56 9.06 30.68
N SER A 41 -15.05 9.07 31.92
CA SER A 41 -15.52 9.98 32.96
C SER A 41 -14.88 11.38 32.88
N PRO A 42 -15.60 12.44 33.30
CA PRO A 42 -15.09 13.81 33.26
C PRO A 42 -13.86 14.08 34.14
N GLN A 43 -13.70 13.34 35.25
CA GLN A 43 -12.63 13.57 36.23
C GLN A 43 -11.25 13.24 35.66
N ASP A 44 -11.11 12.13 34.95
CA ASP A 44 -9.83 11.73 34.33
C ASP A 44 -9.52 12.51 33.05
N ALA A 45 -10.55 12.95 32.33
CA ALA A 45 -10.41 13.71 31.09
C ALA A 45 -9.75 15.08 31.26
N HIS A 46 -9.90 15.69 32.44
CA HIS A 46 -9.26 16.98 32.76
C HIS A 46 -7.76 16.85 33.06
N LEU A 47 -7.32 15.70 33.56
CA LEU A 47 -5.93 15.45 33.94
C LEU A 47 -5.11 14.81 32.80
N LYS A 48 -5.78 14.11 31.88
CA LYS A 48 -5.13 13.38 30.77
C LYS A 48 -5.84 13.64 29.42
N THR A 49 -5.81 14.87 28.90
CA THR A 49 -6.48 15.26 27.62
C THR A 49 -6.12 14.39 26.43
N ALA A 50 -4.85 13.97 26.30
CA ALA A 50 -4.42 13.09 25.22
C ALA A 50 -5.05 11.68 25.34
N LEU A 51 -5.11 11.14 26.56
CA LEU A 51 -5.76 9.85 26.82
C LEU A 51 -7.25 9.89 26.50
N TYR A 52 -7.93 10.99 26.88
CA TYR A 52 -9.34 11.20 26.53
C TYR A 52 -9.56 11.16 25.01
N ALA A 53 -8.80 11.98 24.25
CA ALA A 53 -8.95 12.04 22.80
C ALA A 53 -8.63 10.70 22.12
N ASN A 54 -7.59 10.00 22.58
CA ASN A 54 -7.19 8.71 22.05
C ASN A 54 -8.20 7.60 22.40
N THR A 55 -8.83 7.65 23.57
CA THR A 55 -9.89 6.72 23.97
C THR A 55 -11.09 6.88 23.04
N TYR A 56 -11.61 8.09 22.91
CA TYR A 56 -12.75 8.35 22.04
C TYR A 56 -12.46 8.01 20.58
N LEU A 57 -11.23 8.25 20.10
CA LEU A 57 -10.82 7.85 18.77
C LEU A 57 -10.78 6.32 18.61
N SER A 58 -10.18 5.60 19.56
CA SER A 58 -10.06 4.13 19.55
C SER A 58 -11.42 3.44 19.51
N PHE A 59 -12.30 3.80 20.45
CA PHE A 59 -13.66 3.26 20.50
C PHE A 59 -14.55 3.83 19.40
N GLY A 60 -14.21 5.01 18.87
CA GLY A 60 -14.84 5.60 17.69
C GLY A 60 -14.71 4.73 16.44
N TYR A 61 -13.58 4.06 16.21
CA TYR A 61 -13.45 3.10 15.11
C TYR A 61 -14.41 1.92 15.26
N LEU A 62 -14.57 1.42 16.49
CA LEU A 62 -15.50 0.32 16.77
C LEU A 62 -16.95 0.76 16.57
N ARG A 63 -17.26 1.98 17.01
CA ARG A 63 -18.57 2.58 16.80
C ARG A 63 -18.85 2.83 15.32
N GLN A 64 -17.85 3.26 14.56
CA GLN A 64 -17.96 3.43 13.11
C GLN A 64 -18.29 2.10 12.43
N TRP A 65 -17.54 1.04 12.76
CA TRP A 65 -17.82 -0.30 12.26
C TRP A 65 -19.23 -0.77 12.62
N ALA A 66 -19.64 -0.64 13.88
CA ALA A 66 -20.97 -1.05 14.33
C ALA A 66 -22.09 -0.23 13.67
N ASN A 67 -21.85 1.04 13.36
CA ASN A 67 -22.81 1.87 12.64
C ASN A 67 -22.97 1.43 11.17
N THR A 68 -21.89 1.02 10.52
CA THR A 68 -21.90 0.55 9.13
C THR A 68 -22.38 -0.89 9.00
N TYR A 69 -22.01 -1.74 9.96
CA TYR A 69 -22.25 -3.18 9.98
C TYR A 69 -22.79 -3.62 11.34
N PRO A 70 -24.07 -3.34 11.65
CA PRO A 70 -24.64 -3.52 12.99
C PRO A 70 -24.71 -4.98 13.44
N ASP A 71 -24.76 -5.93 12.50
CA ASP A 71 -24.82 -7.36 12.77
C ASP A 71 -23.43 -8.02 12.85
N ASN A 72 -22.36 -7.27 12.52
CA ASN A 72 -21.00 -7.80 12.50
C ASN A 72 -20.35 -7.69 13.89
N SER A 73 -19.64 -8.74 14.27
CA SER A 73 -18.85 -8.82 15.48
C SER A 73 -17.59 -7.96 15.43
N PHE A 74 -17.02 -7.70 16.61
CA PHE A 74 -15.68 -7.10 16.73
C PHE A 74 -14.58 -7.95 16.08
N VAL A 75 -14.74 -9.28 16.07
CA VAL A 75 -13.78 -10.18 15.41
C VAL A 75 -13.77 -9.93 13.90
N GLU A 76 -14.94 -9.72 13.30
CA GLU A 76 -15.06 -9.39 11.89
C GLU A 76 -14.46 -8.01 11.58
N PHE A 77 -14.62 -7.02 12.47
CA PHE A 77 -13.93 -5.74 12.32
C PHE A 77 -12.41 -5.92 12.26
N ALA A 78 -11.83 -6.57 13.27
CA ALA A 78 -10.37 -6.76 13.35
C ALA A 78 -9.84 -7.59 12.17
N HIS A 79 -10.59 -8.61 11.74
CA HIS A 79 -10.23 -9.45 10.61
C HIS A 79 -10.21 -8.67 9.29
N ASN A 80 -11.27 -7.93 8.99
CA ASN A 80 -11.37 -7.17 7.75
C ASN A 80 -10.36 -6.01 7.71
N LEU A 81 -10.16 -5.34 8.84
CA LEU A 81 -9.13 -4.33 8.96
C LEU A 81 -7.74 -4.87 8.67
N ALA A 82 -7.44 -6.07 9.17
CA ALA A 82 -6.17 -6.76 8.92
C ALA A 82 -6.04 -7.27 7.48
N ILE A 83 -7.14 -7.43 6.73
CA ILE A 83 -7.10 -7.75 5.28
C ILE A 83 -6.80 -6.48 4.47
N ASP A 84 -7.51 -5.39 4.75
CA ASP A 84 -7.33 -4.08 4.08
C ASP A 84 -5.87 -3.63 4.20
N LEU A 85 -5.33 -3.65 5.42
CA LEU A 85 -3.98 -3.18 5.73
C LEU A 85 -2.83 -4.11 5.29
N ARG A 86 -3.08 -5.23 4.61
CA ARG A 86 -2.01 -6.19 4.24
C ARG A 86 -0.96 -5.57 3.33
N ASP A 87 -1.37 -4.63 2.49
CA ASP A 87 -0.48 -3.88 1.61
C ASP A 87 0.01 -2.55 2.24
N GLY A 88 -0.40 -2.27 3.47
CA GLY A 88 -0.04 -1.09 4.24
C GLY A 88 -0.93 0.13 4.01
N TYR A 89 -2.10 -0.02 3.39
CA TYR A 89 -3.06 1.06 3.16
C TYR A 89 -4.45 0.71 3.68
N LEU A 90 -5.18 1.72 4.16
CA LEU A 90 -6.60 1.57 4.50
C LEU A 90 -7.40 2.15 3.34
N ASP A 91 -7.65 1.34 2.34
CA ASP A 91 -8.04 1.83 1.02
C ASP A 91 -9.18 1.04 0.36
N GLY A 92 -9.73 0.06 1.09
CA GLY A 92 -10.82 -0.79 0.67
C GLY A 92 -10.41 -1.81 -0.37
N LYS A 93 -9.14 -2.22 -0.38
CA LYS A 93 -8.59 -3.25 -1.28
C LYS A 93 -7.87 -4.32 -0.48
N THR A 94 -7.69 -5.46 -1.13
CA THR A 94 -6.80 -6.52 -0.64
C THR A 94 -5.45 -6.40 -1.34
N LEU A 95 -4.43 -7.07 -0.78
CA LEU A 95 -3.22 -7.35 -1.52
C LEU A 95 -3.56 -8.09 -2.84
N ARG A 96 -2.80 -7.84 -3.92
CA ARG A 96 -3.07 -8.45 -5.24
C ARG A 96 -3.08 -9.99 -5.16
N GLY A 97 -4.20 -10.56 -5.61
CA GLY A 97 -4.50 -11.99 -5.62
C GLY A 97 -4.61 -12.67 -4.25
N ASP A 98 -4.81 -11.87 -3.21
CA ASP A 98 -5.37 -12.35 -1.95
C ASP A 98 -6.83 -12.78 -2.17
N PRO A 99 -7.20 -14.05 -1.88
CA PRO A 99 -8.55 -14.54 -2.09
C PRO A 99 -9.50 -14.18 -0.95
N ALA A 100 -9.02 -13.55 0.13
CA ALA A 100 -9.85 -13.25 1.29
C ALA A 100 -10.96 -12.24 0.92
N PRO A 101 -12.23 -12.50 1.30
CA PRO A 101 -13.28 -11.51 1.11
C PRO A 101 -13.02 -10.30 2.02
N LEU A 102 -13.28 -9.10 1.50
CA LEU A 102 -13.09 -7.84 2.24
C LEU A 102 -14.41 -7.09 2.39
N THR A 103 -14.70 -6.72 3.64
CA THR A 103 -15.71 -5.75 4.05
C THR A 103 -15.00 -4.55 4.67
N SER A 104 -14.96 -3.39 4.00
CA SER A 104 -14.13 -2.25 4.41
C SER A 104 -14.92 -1.10 5.04
N LEU A 105 -14.26 -0.36 5.96
CA LEU A 105 -14.73 0.93 6.47
C LEU A 105 -14.62 2.07 5.46
N VAL A 106 -13.89 1.87 4.37
CA VAL A 106 -13.59 2.87 3.36
C VAL A 106 -14.13 2.40 2.02
N ALA A 107 -14.67 3.33 1.23
CA ALA A 107 -14.97 3.05 -0.16
C ALA A 107 -13.67 2.71 -0.92
N THR A 108 -13.72 1.69 -1.77
CA THR A 108 -12.56 1.30 -2.59
C THR A 108 -12.01 2.50 -3.34
N THR A 109 -10.74 2.78 -3.09
CA THR A 109 -10.06 3.94 -3.63
C THR A 109 -9.56 3.71 -5.06
N PRO A 110 -9.35 4.77 -5.86
CA PRO A 110 -8.75 4.61 -7.19
C PRO A 110 -7.25 4.31 -7.11
N ASP A 111 -6.75 3.47 -8.00
CA ASP A 111 -5.31 3.30 -8.23
C ASP A 111 -4.73 4.59 -8.86
N ASN A 112 -3.54 4.99 -8.43
CA ASN A 112 -2.75 5.97 -9.16
C ASN A 112 -2.02 5.27 -10.32
N ILE A 113 -2.55 5.38 -11.54
CA ILE A 113 -1.99 4.76 -12.75
C ILE A 113 -1.07 5.68 -13.55
N ASP A 114 -1.01 6.97 -13.22
CA ASP A 114 -0.28 7.99 -13.99
C ASP A 114 1.03 8.38 -13.27
N PRO A 115 2.21 7.99 -13.80
CA PRO A 115 3.48 8.32 -13.17
C PRO A 115 3.78 9.82 -13.10
N ALA A 116 3.12 10.67 -13.91
CA ALA A 116 3.25 12.11 -13.79
C ALA A 116 2.60 12.66 -12.51
N LYS A 117 1.73 11.86 -11.88
CA LYS A 117 1.06 12.17 -10.61
C LYS A 117 1.68 11.49 -9.40
N ASN A 118 2.90 10.93 -9.54
CA ASN A 118 3.66 10.32 -8.44
C ASN A 118 4.19 11.33 -7.40
N THR A 119 3.42 12.38 -7.10
CA THR A 119 3.69 13.37 -6.06
C THR A 119 2.65 13.27 -4.95
N ILE A 120 2.95 13.80 -3.76
CA ILE A 120 2.02 13.69 -2.62
C ILE A 120 0.72 14.44 -2.88
N ILE A 121 0.80 15.58 -3.59
CA ILE A 121 -0.38 16.34 -4.01
C ILE A 121 -1.16 15.58 -5.08
N GLY A 122 -0.46 15.04 -6.10
CA GLY A 122 -1.09 14.32 -7.20
C GLY A 122 -1.91 13.13 -6.72
N ILE A 123 -1.29 12.27 -5.91
CA ILE A 123 -1.93 11.10 -5.31
C ILE A 123 -3.00 11.54 -4.29
N GLY A 124 -2.68 12.42 -3.35
CA GLY A 124 -3.66 12.80 -2.32
C GLY A 124 -4.90 13.49 -2.87
N THR A 125 -4.81 14.12 -4.05
CA THR A 125 -5.98 14.68 -4.76
C THR A 125 -6.93 13.59 -5.24
N THR A 126 -6.42 12.48 -5.79
CA THR A 126 -7.28 11.35 -6.23
C THR A 126 -7.91 10.63 -5.04
N GLN A 127 -7.21 10.59 -3.90
CA GLN A 127 -7.68 9.96 -2.66
C GLN A 127 -8.62 10.84 -1.83
N LYS A 128 -8.82 12.11 -2.20
CA LYS A 128 -9.51 13.11 -1.36
C LYS A 128 -10.91 12.67 -0.91
N ASN A 129 -11.73 12.18 -1.84
CA ASN A 129 -13.12 11.84 -1.56
C ASN A 129 -13.23 10.69 -0.53
N ALA A 130 -12.48 9.59 -0.75
CA ALA A 130 -12.48 8.46 0.16
C ALA A 130 -11.98 8.86 1.55
N ARG A 131 -10.90 9.65 1.62
CA ARG A 131 -10.36 10.16 2.88
C ARG A 131 -11.35 11.04 3.64
N GLU A 132 -12.00 11.98 2.96
CA GLU A 132 -12.95 12.91 3.59
C GLU A 132 -14.22 12.20 4.07
N GLN A 133 -14.72 11.23 3.31
CA GLN A 133 -15.85 10.39 3.71
C GLN A 133 -15.52 9.56 4.94
N TYR A 134 -14.37 8.89 4.94
CA TYR A 134 -13.88 8.15 6.10
C TYR A 134 -13.74 9.04 7.33
N ALA A 135 -13.11 10.21 7.18
CA ALA A 135 -12.92 11.17 8.27
C ALA A 135 -14.25 11.68 8.85
N ALA A 136 -15.22 11.97 7.99
CA ALA A 136 -16.55 12.42 8.40
C ALA A 136 -17.31 11.32 9.16
N SER A 137 -17.27 10.09 8.65
CA SER A 137 -17.90 8.92 9.27
C SER A 137 -17.29 8.61 10.64
N LEU A 138 -15.95 8.63 10.75
CA LEU A 138 -15.26 8.45 12.02
C LEU A 138 -15.58 9.57 13.01
N LYS A 139 -15.58 10.84 12.56
CA LYS A 139 -15.97 11.98 13.40
C LYS A 139 -17.38 11.79 13.96
N GLN A 140 -18.32 11.40 13.12
CA GLN A 140 -19.70 11.15 13.54
C GLN A 140 -19.76 10.05 14.60
N ALA A 141 -19.12 8.90 14.37
CA ALA A 141 -19.08 7.80 15.32
C ALA A 141 -18.47 8.19 16.68
N VAL A 142 -17.39 8.99 16.66
CA VAL A 142 -16.72 9.50 17.86
C VAL A 142 -17.63 10.43 18.65
N LEU A 143 -18.34 11.34 17.98
CA LEU A 143 -19.26 12.27 18.63
C LEU A 143 -20.50 11.56 19.16
N GLU A 144 -21.05 10.60 18.43
CA GLU A 144 -22.15 9.75 18.93
C GLU A 144 -21.75 8.99 20.20
N LEU A 145 -20.53 8.44 20.23
CA LEU A 145 -20.00 7.80 21.42
C LEU A 145 -19.88 8.81 22.57
N ALA A 146 -19.32 9.99 22.33
CA ALA A 146 -19.20 11.04 23.35
C ALA A 146 -20.55 11.54 23.88
N ASP A 147 -21.56 11.63 23.01
CA ASP A 147 -22.91 12.02 23.38
C ASP A 147 -23.59 10.93 24.23
N SER A 148 -23.34 9.64 23.96
CA SER A 148 -23.85 8.54 24.78
C SER A 148 -23.33 8.57 26.23
N PHE A 149 -22.17 9.20 26.45
CA PHE A 149 -21.57 9.46 27.76
C PHE A 149 -21.79 10.92 28.24
N ASN A 150 -22.72 11.66 27.63
CA ASN A 150 -23.10 13.03 27.99
C ASN A 150 -21.93 14.03 28.05
N GLN A 151 -20.87 13.84 27.25
CA GLN A 151 -19.65 14.66 27.35
C GLN A 151 -19.88 16.13 27.00
N SER A 152 -20.87 16.44 26.15
CA SER A 152 -21.24 17.81 25.83
C SER A 152 -21.64 18.63 27.06
N SER A 153 -22.22 17.97 28.08
CA SER A 153 -22.66 18.59 29.33
C SER A 153 -21.64 18.42 30.46
N THR A 154 -21.05 17.24 30.57
CA THR A 154 -20.19 16.88 31.70
C THR A 154 -18.72 17.27 31.49
N ASN A 155 -18.29 17.46 30.24
CA ASN A 155 -16.92 17.78 29.86
C ASN A 155 -16.86 18.64 28.58
N PRO A 156 -17.53 19.82 28.56
CA PRO A 156 -17.75 20.61 27.33
C PRO A 156 -16.45 21.04 26.64
N LYS A 157 -15.37 21.31 27.41
CA LYS A 157 -14.07 21.70 26.87
C LYS A 157 -13.45 20.60 26.01
N ASN A 158 -13.35 19.38 26.53
CA ASN A 158 -12.75 18.27 25.78
C ASN A 158 -13.69 17.72 24.71
N TYR A 159 -15.01 17.81 24.90
CA TYR A 159 -15.97 17.54 23.83
C TYR A 159 -15.76 18.49 22.63
N SER A 160 -15.58 19.79 22.89
CA SER A 160 -15.23 20.75 21.82
C SER A 160 -13.93 20.38 21.10
N ASN A 161 -12.93 19.87 21.82
CA ASN A 161 -11.69 19.36 21.20
C ASN A 161 -11.97 18.17 20.25
N LEU A 162 -12.89 17.26 20.58
CA LEU A 162 -13.30 16.18 19.66
C LEU A 162 -13.99 16.74 18.42
N GLN A 163 -14.82 17.77 18.57
CA GLN A 163 -15.51 18.41 17.43
C GLN A 163 -14.54 19.11 16.47
N GLN A 164 -13.47 19.71 17.00
CA GLN A 164 -12.46 20.45 16.24
C GLN A 164 -11.31 19.58 15.73
N ARG A 165 -11.17 18.35 16.23
CA ARG A 165 -10.12 17.41 15.81
C ARG A 165 -10.22 17.09 14.31
N THR A 166 -9.05 16.94 13.68
CA THR A 166 -8.93 16.37 12.34
C THR A 166 -8.91 14.84 12.42
N TYR A 167 -9.81 14.18 11.70
CA TYR A 167 -9.99 12.72 11.70
C TYR A 167 -9.30 12.01 10.53
N ALA A 168 -8.59 12.75 9.68
CA ALA A 168 -7.67 12.24 8.68
C ALA A 168 -6.50 13.22 8.48
N GLY A 169 -5.46 12.78 7.80
CA GLY A 169 -4.29 13.59 7.48
C GLY A 169 -4.64 14.80 6.62
N VAL A 170 -3.99 15.93 6.91
CA VAL A 170 -4.13 17.16 6.12
C VAL A 170 -3.31 17.04 4.85
N MET A 171 -3.86 17.48 3.72
CA MET A 171 -3.09 17.57 2.46
C MET A 171 -1.91 18.53 2.63
N PRO A 172 -0.70 18.12 2.23
CA PRO A 172 0.41 19.06 2.08
C PRO A 172 0.05 20.15 1.08
N ILE A 173 0.48 21.38 1.37
CA ILE A 173 0.31 22.54 0.49
C ILE A 173 1.38 22.61 -0.62
N ALA A 174 2.45 21.84 -0.48
CA ALA A 174 3.53 21.71 -1.44
C ALA A 174 4.07 20.27 -1.41
N ASP A 175 4.58 19.81 -2.55
CA ASP A 175 5.35 18.57 -2.60
C ASP A 175 6.68 18.77 -1.84
N PRO A 176 7.07 17.83 -0.96
CA PRO A 176 8.29 17.97 -0.19
C PRO A 176 9.52 17.96 -1.10
N SER A 177 10.53 18.77 -0.75
CA SER A 177 11.80 18.83 -1.47
C SER A 177 12.62 17.55 -1.36
N THR A 178 12.36 16.76 -0.30
CA THR A 178 12.83 15.40 -0.17
C THR A 178 11.70 14.45 -0.53
N PRO A 179 11.95 13.47 -1.42
CA PRO A 179 10.95 12.48 -1.73
C PRO A 179 10.59 11.67 -0.47
N SER A 180 9.42 11.92 0.10
CA SER A 180 8.86 11.09 1.18
C SER A 180 8.02 9.98 0.57
N SER A 181 7.94 8.82 1.23
CA SER A 181 6.84 7.90 0.93
C SER A 181 5.55 8.71 0.98
N VAL A 182 4.79 8.69 -0.11
CA VAL A 182 3.52 9.41 -0.14
C VAL A 182 2.62 8.65 0.80
N ARG A 183 2.44 9.15 2.02
CA ARG A 183 1.59 8.54 3.03
C ARG A 183 0.97 9.68 3.82
N LEU A 184 -0.36 9.75 3.78
CA LEU A 184 -1.12 10.66 4.64
C LEU A 184 -1.83 9.79 5.67
N ASN A 185 -1.85 10.24 6.93
CA ASN A 185 -2.54 9.52 7.99
C ASN A 185 -4.02 9.31 7.63
N GLY A 186 -4.55 8.11 7.90
CA GLY A 186 -5.94 7.75 7.64
C GLY A 186 -6.15 6.95 6.35
N ALA A 187 -7.35 7.05 5.77
CA ALA A 187 -7.78 6.27 4.61
C ALA A 187 -7.22 6.80 3.28
N GLY A 188 -6.87 5.88 2.38
CA GLY A 188 -6.46 6.15 1.00
C GLY A 188 -5.35 5.24 0.49
N ASP A 189 -5.31 5.04 -0.83
CA ASP A 189 -4.21 4.38 -1.51
C ASP A 189 -3.16 5.41 -1.92
N TYR A 190 -2.01 5.37 -1.26
CA TYR A 190 -0.94 6.34 -1.53
C TYR A 190 0.25 5.77 -2.31
N ARG A 191 0.07 4.60 -2.93
CA ARG A 191 1.10 4.00 -3.78
C ARG A 191 1.34 4.83 -5.03
N ARG A 192 2.60 4.92 -5.43
CA ARG A 192 3.01 5.53 -6.69
C ARG A 192 2.73 4.59 -7.86
N ALA A 193 2.26 5.14 -8.98
CA ALA A 193 2.11 4.42 -10.23
C ALA A 193 3.43 3.76 -10.63
N VAL A 194 3.33 2.54 -11.18
CA VAL A 194 4.47 1.85 -11.76
C VAL A 194 4.81 2.56 -13.07
N GLY A 195 5.96 3.23 -13.10
CA GLY A 195 6.40 3.95 -14.28
C GLY A 195 7.22 5.20 -13.99
N PHE A 196 7.50 5.94 -15.06
CA PHE A 196 8.22 7.21 -15.02
C PHE A 196 7.68 8.16 -16.11
N ALA A 197 7.75 9.46 -15.83
CA ALA A 197 7.28 10.52 -16.73
C ALA A 197 8.43 11.40 -17.28
N ASP A 198 9.61 11.34 -16.67
CA ASP A 198 10.68 12.35 -16.79
C ASP A 198 11.74 12.04 -17.85
N THR A 199 11.65 10.90 -18.54
CA THR A 199 12.66 10.52 -19.54
C THR A 199 12.07 9.94 -20.84
N SER A 200 12.82 10.16 -21.92
CA SER A 200 12.68 9.52 -23.23
C SER A 200 13.92 8.70 -23.61
N ALA A 201 14.93 8.62 -22.74
CA ALA A 201 16.18 7.91 -22.99
C ALA A 201 15.95 6.39 -23.06
N THR A 202 16.68 5.71 -23.94
CA THR A 202 16.68 4.25 -24.08
C THR A 202 17.87 3.63 -23.34
N CYS A 203 17.81 2.30 -23.13
CA CYS A 203 18.73 1.56 -22.26
C CYS A 203 19.26 0.37 -23.02
N ASN A 204 20.58 0.16 -23.02
CA ASN A 204 21.24 -1.09 -23.43
C ASN A 204 20.65 -1.76 -24.70
N GLY A 205 20.32 -0.96 -25.72
CA GLY A 205 19.81 -1.45 -27.01
C GLY A 205 18.29 -1.65 -27.10
N SER A 206 17.52 -1.27 -26.09
CA SER A 206 16.06 -1.20 -26.18
C SER A 206 15.61 -0.07 -27.12
N ILE A 207 14.50 -0.30 -27.83
CA ILE A 207 13.84 0.74 -28.64
C ILE A 207 12.92 1.64 -27.80
N TYR A 208 12.61 1.22 -26.56
CA TYR A 208 11.68 1.92 -25.70
C TYR A 208 12.39 2.85 -24.70
N PRO A 209 11.77 3.97 -24.33
CA PRO A 209 12.20 4.74 -23.18
C PRO A 209 12.26 3.87 -21.93
N CYS A 210 13.21 4.13 -21.05
CA CYS A 210 13.45 3.22 -19.91
C CYS A 210 14.15 3.90 -18.73
N LYS A 211 14.06 3.22 -17.58
CA LYS A 211 14.85 3.45 -16.38
C LYS A 211 15.51 2.13 -15.97
N GLN A 212 16.74 2.20 -15.45
CA GLN A 212 17.51 1.04 -14.99
C GLN A 212 17.87 1.19 -13.52
N GLY A 213 18.34 0.11 -12.92
CA GLY A 213 18.71 0.07 -11.51
C GLY A 213 17.51 0.02 -10.59
N LEU A 214 16.42 -0.59 -11.05
CA LEU A 214 15.23 -0.76 -10.22
C LEU A 214 15.54 -1.69 -9.06
N ILE A 215 15.01 -1.33 -7.90
CA ILE A 215 14.92 -2.19 -6.71
C ILE A 215 13.44 -2.49 -6.44
N GLY A 216 13.13 -3.28 -5.42
CA GLY A 216 11.74 -3.53 -4.99
C GLY A 216 10.98 -2.27 -4.56
N ILE A 217 10.57 -2.19 -3.29
CA ILE A 217 10.07 -0.93 -2.75
C ILE A 217 11.24 0.07 -2.69
N ASN A 218 11.11 1.16 -3.44
CA ASN A 218 12.19 2.13 -3.59
C ASN A 218 11.95 3.37 -2.75
N LEU A 219 12.62 3.41 -1.62
CA LEU A 219 12.50 4.46 -0.61
C LEU A 219 13.67 5.46 -0.65
N ILE A 220 14.72 5.16 -1.43
CA ILE A 220 15.98 5.90 -1.42
C ILE A 220 16.07 6.83 -2.63
N ASN A 221 15.84 6.31 -3.84
CA ASN A 221 15.97 7.07 -5.08
C ASN A 221 14.64 7.16 -5.83
N HIS A 222 13.81 8.12 -5.46
CA HIS A 222 12.45 8.23 -5.98
C HIS A 222 12.36 8.69 -7.45
N SER A 223 13.51 8.97 -8.09
CA SER A 223 13.58 9.16 -9.55
C SER A 223 13.49 7.84 -10.33
N LEU A 224 13.58 6.70 -9.62
CA LEU A 224 13.37 5.37 -10.18
C LEU A 224 11.96 4.87 -9.82
N PRO A 225 11.30 4.14 -10.74
CA PRO A 225 10.00 3.53 -10.46
C PRO A 225 10.03 2.61 -9.24
N THR A 226 8.86 2.39 -8.65
CA THR A 226 8.66 1.38 -7.60
C THR A 226 7.63 0.34 -8.06
N ILE A 227 7.70 -0.85 -7.48
CA ILE A 227 6.82 -1.99 -7.80
C ILE A 227 5.68 -2.19 -6.80
N GLU A 228 5.41 -1.21 -5.92
CA GLU A 228 4.44 -1.37 -4.81
C GLU A 228 3.08 -1.95 -5.25
N TYR A 229 2.50 -1.47 -6.37
CA TYR A 229 1.25 -2.01 -6.90
C TYR A 229 1.33 -3.45 -7.43
N LEU A 230 2.54 -3.91 -7.77
CA LEU A 230 2.77 -5.25 -8.31
C LEU A 230 2.94 -6.31 -7.21
N ILE A 231 3.12 -5.90 -5.95
CA ILE A 231 3.36 -6.83 -4.85
C ILE A 231 2.11 -7.69 -4.65
N GLY A 232 2.29 -9.01 -4.66
CA GLY A 232 1.20 -9.95 -4.49
C GLY A 232 1.48 -11.34 -5.04
N HIS A 233 0.41 -12.13 -5.07
CA HIS A 233 0.39 -13.49 -5.58
C HIS A 233 -0.60 -13.55 -6.75
N TYR A 234 -0.13 -13.84 -7.95
CA TYR A 234 -0.97 -13.97 -9.14
C TYR A 234 -1.06 -15.44 -9.50
N GLN A 235 -2.28 -15.92 -9.76
CA GLN A 235 -2.50 -17.32 -10.09
C GLN A 235 -3.49 -17.46 -11.24
N ASP A 236 -3.10 -18.22 -12.27
CA ASP A 236 -4.00 -18.76 -13.27
C ASP A 236 -4.00 -20.29 -13.14
N SER A 237 -5.06 -20.80 -12.52
CA SER A 237 -5.22 -22.24 -12.28
C SER A 237 -5.51 -23.03 -13.56
N THR A 238 -5.91 -22.38 -14.65
CA THR A 238 -6.18 -23.06 -15.93
C THR A 238 -4.89 -23.40 -16.68
N GLN A 239 -3.83 -22.62 -16.44
CA GLN A 239 -2.51 -22.79 -17.05
C GLN A 239 -1.43 -23.24 -16.06
N ASN A 240 -1.83 -23.62 -14.83
CA ASN A 240 -0.92 -23.92 -13.71
C ASN A 240 0.16 -22.86 -13.51
N CYS A 241 -0.23 -21.59 -13.68
CA CYS A 241 0.67 -20.45 -13.65
C CYS A 241 0.58 -19.76 -12.30
N GLN A 242 1.73 -19.43 -11.72
CA GLN A 242 1.84 -18.62 -10.51
C GLN A 242 2.96 -17.60 -10.68
N LEU A 243 2.70 -16.37 -10.26
CA LEU A 243 3.70 -15.32 -10.14
C LEU A 243 3.66 -14.75 -8.72
N ASN A 244 4.81 -14.71 -8.07
CA ASN A 244 4.97 -14.05 -6.77
C ASN A 244 5.88 -12.83 -6.96
N VAL A 245 5.37 -11.66 -6.60
CA VAL A 245 6.15 -10.42 -6.57
C VAL A 245 6.22 -9.94 -5.13
N ARG A 246 7.44 -9.75 -4.62
CA ARG A 246 7.68 -9.46 -3.21
C ARG A 246 8.22 -8.04 -3.03
N ALA A 247 7.90 -7.45 -1.87
CA ALA A 247 8.33 -6.10 -1.49
C ALA A 247 9.86 -5.87 -1.53
N ASP A 248 10.64 -6.93 -1.30
CA ASP A 248 12.11 -6.91 -1.35
C ASP A 248 12.68 -7.09 -2.77
N GLY A 249 11.83 -7.02 -3.81
CA GLY A 249 12.21 -7.06 -5.21
C GLY A 249 12.32 -8.45 -5.80
N TRP A 250 12.07 -9.52 -5.03
CA TRP A 250 12.02 -10.88 -5.59
C TRP A 250 10.82 -11.05 -6.51
N ILE A 251 11.08 -11.58 -7.69
CA ILE A 251 10.08 -11.98 -8.68
C ILE A 251 10.26 -13.47 -8.94
N GLU A 252 9.20 -14.24 -8.78
CA GLU A 252 9.23 -15.70 -8.93
C GLU A 252 8.08 -16.16 -9.81
N LEU A 253 8.41 -16.73 -10.96
CA LEU A 253 7.47 -17.22 -11.95
C LEU A 253 7.52 -18.75 -11.98
N ILE A 254 6.36 -19.37 -11.79
CA ILE A 254 6.19 -20.81 -11.71
C ILE A 254 5.14 -21.22 -12.74
N LYS A 255 5.44 -22.27 -13.49
CA LYS A 255 4.49 -22.96 -14.37
C LYS A 255 4.77 -24.45 -14.30
N ASP A 256 3.74 -25.22 -13.96
CA ASP A 256 3.89 -26.65 -13.70
C ASP A 256 5.01 -26.91 -12.67
N ASN A 257 6.07 -27.64 -13.06
CA ASN A 257 7.23 -27.93 -12.20
C ASN A 257 8.46 -27.02 -12.48
N GLN A 258 8.31 -26.04 -13.37
CA GLN A 258 9.38 -25.09 -13.70
C GLN A 258 9.25 -23.83 -12.85
N LYS A 259 10.39 -23.33 -12.38
CA LYS A 259 10.46 -22.15 -11.52
C LYS A 259 11.66 -21.30 -11.92
N PHE A 260 11.39 -20.05 -12.25
CA PHE A 260 12.37 -19.01 -12.50
C PHE A 260 12.25 -17.95 -11.43
N ARG A 261 13.39 -17.41 -10.99
CA ARG A 261 13.42 -16.33 -10.02
C ARG A 261 14.49 -15.31 -10.38
N SER A 262 14.16 -14.05 -10.19
CA SER A 262 15.10 -12.95 -10.26
C SER A 262 14.83 -11.99 -9.12
N LYS A 263 15.75 -11.05 -8.90
CA LYS A 263 15.60 -10.05 -7.86
C LYS A 263 15.99 -8.70 -8.43
N LEU A 264 15.11 -7.72 -8.25
CA LEU A 264 15.42 -6.31 -8.45
C LEU A 264 16.44 -5.87 -7.39
N ASP A 265 17.72 -5.88 -7.74
CA ASP A 265 18.86 -5.56 -6.88
C ASP A 265 19.57 -4.26 -7.26
N GLY A 266 19.10 -3.59 -8.32
CA GLY A 266 19.54 -2.26 -8.70
C GLY A 266 20.62 -2.25 -9.76
N ASP A 267 20.85 -3.37 -10.43
CA ASP A 267 21.80 -3.47 -11.52
C ASP A 267 21.23 -2.96 -12.87
N SER A 268 22.06 -3.05 -13.91
CA SER A 268 21.71 -2.62 -15.28
C SER A 268 20.71 -3.52 -16.02
N THR A 269 20.48 -4.73 -15.53
CA THR A 269 19.50 -5.71 -16.06
C THR A 269 18.12 -5.53 -15.42
N ASP A 270 18.04 -4.88 -14.26
CA ASP A 270 16.79 -4.43 -13.68
C ASP A 270 16.31 -3.14 -14.34
N ASN A 271 15.37 -3.26 -15.28
CA ASN A 271 14.90 -2.12 -16.06
C ASN A 271 13.39 -2.15 -16.30
N LEU A 272 12.80 -0.95 -16.33
CA LEU A 272 11.41 -0.74 -16.72
C LEU A 272 11.40 -0.04 -18.07
N LEU A 273 10.83 -0.69 -19.08
CA LEU A 273 10.66 -0.16 -20.43
C LEU A 273 9.24 0.37 -20.59
N ARG A 274 9.06 1.57 -21.12
CA ARG A 274 7.73 2.14 -21.43
C ARG A 274 7.34 1.81 -22.85
N VAL A 275 6.51 0.77 -23.01
CA VAL A 275 6.04 0.26 -24.31
C VAL A 275 5.03 1.23 -24.93
N ASN A 276 4.06 1.68 -24.14
CA ASN A 276 3.03 2.62 -24.58
C ASN A 276 2.74 3.64 -23.48
N LYS A 277 2.94 4.92 -23.79
CA LYS A 277 2.71 6.01 -22.85
C LYS A 277 1.23 6.29 -22.60
N ALA A 278 0.38 6.16 -23.63
CA ALA A 278 -1.04 6.49 -23.53
C ALA A 278 -1.80 5.45 -22.70
N ASP A 279 -1.40 4.19 -22.81
CA ASP A 279 -2.02 3.05 -22.13
C ASP A 279 -1.34 2.68 -20.80
N HIS A 280 -0.34 3.45 -20.35
CA HIS A 280 0.48 3.14 -19.17
C HIS A 280 1.03 1.70 -19.19
N GLU A 281 1.60 1.32 -20.34
CA GLU A 281 2.06 -0.03 -20.62
C GLU A 281 3.58 -0.13 -20.50
N TYR A 282 4.05 -1.13 -19.76
CA TYR A 282 5.45 -1.30 -19.43
C TYR A 282 5.91 -2.76 -19.53
N LEU A 283 7.21 -2.95 -19.73
CA LEU A 283 7.89 -4.22 -19.51
C LEU A 283 8.88 -4.05 -18.36
N LEU A 284 8.70 -4.84 -17.30
CA LEU A 284 9.66 -4.90 -16.19
C LEU A 284 10.57 -6.11 -16.40
N ASN A 285 11.85 -5.85 -16.61
CA ASN A 285 12.89 -6.86 -16.71
C ASN A 285 13.65 -6.96 -15.40
N SER A 286 13.94 -8.19 -14.97
CA SER A 286 14.90 -8.46 -13.89
C SER A 286 15.69 -9.73 -14.18
N SER A 287 17.00 -9.68 -13.96
CA SER A 287 17.94 -10.79 -14.18
C SER A 287 19.06 -10.77 -13.14
N SER A 288 20.06 -11.63 -13.32
CA SER A 288 21.32 -11.53 -12.60
C SER A 288 22.25 -10.47 -13.23
N PRO A 289 23.15 -9.86 -12.42
CA PRO A 289 24.09 -8.85 -12.92
C PRO A 289 25.06 -9.37 -13.98
N GLU A 290 25.36 -10.66 -13.90
CA GLU A 290 26.25 -11.37 -14.79
C GLU A 290 25.47 -12.41 -15.61
N PRO A 291 25.88 -12.63 -16.88
CA PRO A 291 25.32 -13.69 -17.69
C PRO A 291 25.66 -15.06 -17.11
N LYS A 292 24.88 -16.08 -17.48
CA LYS A 292 25.07 -17.44 -16.99
C LYS A 292 26.45 -17.97 -17.40
N GLN A 293 27.16 -18.62 -16.47
CA GLN A 293 28.55 -19.05 -16.69
C GLN A 293 28.67 -19.94 -17.95
N GLY A 294 29.45 -19.49 -18.93
CA GLY A 294 29.67 -20.18 -20.21
C GLY A 294 28.69 -19.80 -21.33
N GLU A 295 27.66 -19.02 -21.04
CA GLU A 295 26.68 -18.49 -21.99
C GLU A 295 26.78 -16.96 -22.01
N LEU A 296 26.81 -16.30 -23.18
CA LEU A 296 26.80 -14.83 -23.27
C LEU A 296 25.37 -14.26 -23.10
N GLN A 297 24.54 -14.91 -22.29
CA GLN A 297 23.12 -14.64 -22.14
C GLN A 297 22.72 -14.54 -20.66
N TYR A 298 21.77 -13.65 -20.39
CA TYR A 298 21.17 -13.38 -19.09
C TYR A 298 19.85 -14.15 -18.98
N GLU A 299 19.55 -14.67 -17.79
CA GLU A 299 18.27 -15.32 -17.49
C GLU A 299 17.31 -14.30 -16.89
N PHE A 300 16.29 -13.91 -17.66
CA PHE A 300 15.33 -12.89 -17.27
C PHE A 300 14.04 -13.52 -16.75
N VAL A 301 13.43 -12.83 -15.77
CA VAL A 301 11.98 -12.78 -15.63
C VAL A 301 11.51 -11.42 -16.13
N GLN A 302 10.60 -11.43 -17.09
CA GLN A 302 10.02 -10.25 -17.73
C GLN A 302 8.51 -10.20 -17.42
N LEU A 303 8.05 -9.09 -16.84
CA LEU A 303 6.63 -8.85 -16.59
C LEU A 303 6.08 -7.84 -17.59
N HIS A 304 4.92 -8.14 -18.17
CA HIS A 304 4.17 -7.21 -19.00
C HIS A 304 3.07 -6.56 -18.18
N LEU A 305 3.11 -5.23 -18.13
CA LEU A 305 2.31 -4.43 -17.23
C LEU A 305 1.42 -3.46 -17.99
N LYS A 306 0.20 -3.25 -17.49
CA LYS A 306 -0.71 -2.20 -17.96
C LYS A 306 -1.49 -1.63 -16.78
N GLU A 307 -1.48 -0.31 -16.61
CA GLU A 307 -2.26 0.37 -15.55
C GLU A 307 -2.05 -0.26 -14.16
N ASN A 308 -0.77 -0.48 -13.78
CA ASN A 308 -0.34 -1.15 -12.55
C ASN A 308 -0.73 -2.63 -12.39
N GLN A 309 -1.33 -3.28 -13.41
CA GLN A 309 -1.61 -4.71 -13.42
C GLN A 309 -0.50 -5.49 -14.11
N VAL A 310 -0.27 -6.73 -13.67
CA VAL A 310 0.50 -7.72 -14.44
C VAL A 310 -0.46 -8.43 -15.39
N LEU A 311 -0.24 -8.29 -16.70
CA LEU A 311 -1.01 -8.99 -17.73
C LEU A 311 -0.42 -10.36 -18.05
N SER A 312 0.91 -10.44 -18.10
CA SER A 312 1.64 -11.67 -18.38
C SER A 312 3.03 -11.61 -17.77
N ALA A 313 3.64 -12.79 -17.64
CA ALA A 313 5.03 -12.93 -17.24
C ALA A 313 5.69 -14.01 -18.07
N SER A 314 6.94 -13.76 -18.44
CA SER A 314 7.77 -14.68 -19.19
C SER A 314 9.11 -14.86 -18.51
N ALA A 315 9.71 -16.03 -18.64
CA ALA A 315 11.10 -16.28 -18.28
C ALA A 315 11.86 -16.90 -19.44
N GLY A 316 13.15 -16.57 -19.55
CA GLY A 316 13.95 -16.96 -20.69
C GLY A 316 15.30 -16.26 -20.78
N LEU A 317 15.92 -16.34 -21.95
CA LEU A 317 17.29 -15.88 -22.20
C LEU A 317 17.34 -14.71 -23.18
N ASP A 318 18.23 -13.75 -22.93
CA ASP A 318 18.60 -12.69 -23.88
C ASP A 318 20.07 -12.27 -23.69
N SER A 319 20.76 -11.89 -24.76
CA SER A 319 22.13 -11.35 -24.70
C SER A 319 22.20 -9.87 -24.32
N ARG A 320 21.09 -9.13 -24.44
CA ARG A 320 20.97 -7.72 -24.10
C ARG A 320 20.56 -7.57 -22.64
N LYS A 321 21.01 -6.49 -22.01
CA LYS A 321 20.66 -6.15 -20.62
C LYS A 321 19.27 -5.52 -20.48
N ALA A 322 18.66 -5.05 -21.57
CA ALA A 322 17.33 -4.43 -21.55
C ALA A 322 16.48 -4.93 -22.74
N PRO A 323 16.09 -6.22 -22.74
CA PRO A 323 15.32 -6.78 -23.83
C PRO A 323 13.90 -6.22 -23.86
N ASP A 324 13.46 -5.79 -25.04
CA ASP A 324 12.06 -5.50 -25.38
C ASP A 324 11.24 -6.78 -25.59
N GLN A 325 11.92 -7.88 -25.90
CA GLN A 325 11.40 -9.25 -25.94
C GLN A 325 12.56 -10.22 -25.71
N LEU A 326 12.30 -11.35 -25.10
CA LEU A 326 13.33 -12.38 -24.85
C LEU A 326 13.70 -13.10 -26.16
N GLN A 327 15.00 -13.24 -26.45
CA GLN A 327 15.49 -14.04 -27.59
C GLN A 327 15.02 -15.49 -27.54
N SER A 328 14.94 -16.08 -26.34
CA SER A 328 14.40 -17.42 -26.13
C SER A 328 13.49 -17.42 -24.92
N THR A 329 12.19 -17.63 -25.15
CA THR A 329 11.20 -17.78 -24.07
C THR A 329 11.12 -19.25 -23.65
N GLN A 330 11.32 -19.51 -22.36
CA GLN A 330 11.29 -20.85 -21.77
C GLN A 330 9.99 -21.11 -21.02
N LEU A 331 9.42 -20.05 -20.42
CA LEU A 331 8.17 -20.11 -19.67
C LEU A 331 7.37 -18.85 -19.97
N GLN A 332 6.06 -18.99 -20.14
CA GLN A 332 5.14 -17.87 -20.28
C GLN A 332 3.80 -18.17 -19.59
N CYS A 333 3.30 -17.17 -18.88
CA CYS A 333 2.03 -17.18 -18.15
C CYS A 333 1.24 -15.90 -18.45
N ASN A 334 -0.09 -16.02 -18.54
CA ASN A 334 -0.99 -14.88 -18.63
C ASN A 334 -1.83 -14.80 -17.36
N PHE A 335 -2.08 -13.59 -16.89
CA PHE A 335 -2.86 -13.30 -15.69
C PHE A 335 -3.93 -12.28 -16.13
N SER A 336 -5.04 -12.78 -16.66
CA SER A 336 -6.17 -11.97 -17.14
C SER A 336 -7.16 -11.68 -16.03
#